data_AF-A0A2N4UIN7-F1
#
_entry.id   AF-A0A2N4UIN7-F1
#
_cell.length_a   1.000
_cell.length_b   1.000
_cell.length_c   1.000
_cell.angle_alpha   90.00
_cell.angle_beta   90.00
_cell.angle_gamma   90.00
#
_symmetry.space_group_name_H-M   'P 1'
#
loop_
_entity.id
_entity.type
_entity.pdbx_description
1 polymer ?
#
loop_
_entity_poly.entity_id
_entity_poly.type
_entity_poly.pdbx_seq_one_letter_code
_entity_poly.pdbx_strand_id
1 'polypeptide(L)' 'MEDDYAFALQILDQLNGVEEFDSAYYHQRSERIGDIADRHGLETEKVFAVLVEAIRIDIKEHPNQERLQHLLNKGT' A
#
# COMPACT_ATOMS: atom_id res chain seq x y z
N MET A 1 11.47 7.30 4.58
CA MET A 1 11.47 5.84 4.43
C MET A 1 10.21 5.23 5.05
N GLU A 2 10.00 5.30 6.37
CA GLU A 2 8.73 4.84 6.98
C GLU A 2 7.50 5.59 6.44
N ASP A 3 7.58 6.92 6.32
CA ASP A 3 6.51 7.73 5.74
C ASP A 3 6.19 7.34 4.28
N ASP A 4 7.21 6.94 3.51
CA ASP A 4 7.05 6.52 2.11
C ASP A 4 6.30 5.19 2.01
N TYR A 5 6.48 4.29 2.98
CA TYR A 5 5.82 3.00 3.04
C TYR A 5 4.39 3.10 3.56
N ALA A 6 4.14 3.94 4.56
CA ALA A 6 2.79 4.25 5.01
C ALA A 6 1.96 4.86 3.88
N PHE A 7 2.53 5.85 3.18
CA PHE A 7 1.89 6.46 2.02
C PHE A 7 1.64 5.45 0.89
N ALA A 8 2.60 4.56 0.60
CA ALA A 8 2.39 3.50 -0.37
C ALA A 8 1.19 2.62 0.02
N LEU A 9 1.12 2.12 1.26
CA LEU A 9 0.00 1.30 1.75
C LEU A 9 -1.36 2.00 1.65
N GLN A 10 -1.41 3.31 1.89
CA GLN A 10 -2.62 4.12 1.72
C GLN A 10 -3.11 4.15 0.27
N ILE A 11 -2.21 4.43 -0.67
CA ILE A 11 -2.54 4.42 -2.10
C ILE A 11 -3.02 3.03 -2.54
N LEU A 12 -2.44 1.96 -1.98
CA LEU A 12 -2.79 0.58 -2.29
C LEU A 12 -4.23 0.24 -1.84
N ASP A 13 -4.61 0.59 -0.61
CA ASP A 13 -5.97 0.38 -0.10
C ASP A 13 -7.00 1.21 -0.89
N GLN A 14 -6.65 2.46 -1.25
CA GLN A 14 -7.48 3.31 -2.10
C GLN A 14 -7.72 2.69 -3.48
N LEU A 15 -6.70 2.13 -4.14
CA LEU A 15 -6.83 1.49 -5.45
C LEU A 15 -7.69 0.21 -5.41
N ASN A 16 -7.67 -0.51 -4.28
CA ASN A 16 -8.29 -1.83 -4.17
C ASN A 16 -9.77 -1.88 -3.80
N GLY A 17 -10.42 -0.76 -3.48
CA GLY A 17 -11.80 -0.85 -2.98
C GLY A 17 -11.96 -0.52 -1.50
N VAL A 18 -10.85 -0.42 -0.77
CA VAL A 18 -10.88 -0.33 0.69
C VAL A 18 -11.21 1.09 1.12
N GLU A 19 -12.14 1.25 2.05
CA GLU A 19 -12.41 2.55 2.64
C GLU A 19 -11.14 3.07 3.33
N GLU A 20 -10.81 4.34 3.10
CA GLU A 20 -9.56 4.91 3.57
C GLU A 20 -9.55 4.97 5.11
N PHE A 21 -8.55 4.36 5.72
CA PHE A 21 -8.26 4.51 7.15
C PHE A 21 -7.55 5.83 7.43
N ASP A 22 -7.46 6.21 8.71
CA ASP A 22 -6.64 7.35 9.10
C ASP A 22 -5.15 7.14 8.78
N SER A 23 -4.38 8.23 8.69
CA SER A 23 -2.95 8.16 8.39
C SER A 23 -2.16 7.38 9.46
N ALA A 24 -2.61 7.42 10.72
CA ALA A 24 -1.96 6.72 11.83
C ALA A 24 -2.02 5.19 11.64
N TYR A 25 -3.10 4.68 11.08
CA TYR A 25 -3.25 3.27 10.75
C TYR A 25 -2.18 2.80 9.77
N TYR A 26 -1.88 3.59 8.73
CA TYR A 26 -0.90 3.22 7.72
C TYR A 26 0.54 3.26 8.25
N HIS A 27 0.85 4.21 9.13
CA HIS A 27 2.12 4.21 9.86
C HIS A 27 2.27 2.95 10.73
N GLN A 28 1.30 2.67 11.59
CA GLN A 28 1.32 1.47 12.43
C GLN A 28 1.37 0.18 11.60
N ARG A 29 0.74 0.16 10.43
CA ARG A 29 0.78 -0.99 9.51
C ARG A 29 2.17 -1.16 8.91
N SER A 30 2.83 -0.07 8.53
CA SER A 30 4.21 -0.10 8.04
C SER A 30 5.17 -0.61 9.13
N GLU A 31 5.07 -0.10 10.35
CA GLU A 31 5.87 -0.55 11.51
C GLU A 31 5.68 -2.05 11.76
N ARG A 32 4.42 -2.54 11.81
CA ARG A 32 4.14 -3.96 12.01
C ARG A 32 4.76 -4.85 10.92
N ILE A 33 4.78 -4.40 9.67
CA ILE A 33 5.40 -5.14 8.56
C ILE A 33 6.92 -5.19 8.74
N GLY A 34 7.55 -4.07 9.12
CA GLY A 34 8.96 -4.01 9.46
C GLY A 34 9.33 -4.96 10.61
N ASP A 35 8.59 -4.90 11.71
CA ASP A 35 8.79 -5.78 12.88
C ASP A 35 8.65 -7.28 12.54
N ILE A 36 7.77 -7.62 11.60
CA ILE A 36 7.64 -9.00 11.10
C ILE A 36 8.86 -9.36 10.24
N ALA A 37 9.23 -8.50 9.29
CA ALA A 37 10.37 -8.73 8.42
C ALA A 37 11.66 -8.96 9.23
N ASP A 38 11.93 -8.10 10.21
CA ASP A 38 13.09 -8.18 11.09
C ASP A 38 13.11 -9.48 11.91
N ARG A 39 11.96 -9.91 12.45
CA ARG A 39 11.83 -11.20 13.16
C ARG A 39 12.12 -12.41 12.28
N HIS A 40 11.91 -12.27 10.97
CA HIS A 40 12.22 -13.31 9.98
C HIS A 40 13.62 -13.14 9.36
N GLY A 41 14.42 -12.17 9.82
CA GLY A 41 15.75 -11.89 9.27
C GLY A 41 15.72 -11.36 7.83
N LEU A 42 14.61 -10.75 7.43
CA LEU A 42 14.43 -10.14 6.12
C LEU A 42 14.76 -8.66 6.19
N GLU A 43 15.35 -8.12 5.12
CA GLU A 43 15.53 -6.68 5.01
C GLU A 43 14.17 -6.02 4.73
N THR A 44 13.70 -5.21 5.67
CA THR A 44 12.42 -4.49 5.60
C THR A 44 12.24 -3.74 4.26
N GLU A 45 13.29 -3.09 3.75
CA GLU A 45 13.25 -2.39 2.46
C GLU A 45 12.92 -3.32 1.28
N LYS A 46 13.50 -4.54 1.26
CA LYS A 46 13.22 -5.54 0.23
C LYS A 46 11.80 -6.08 0.33
N VAL A 47 11.30 -6.27 1.56
CA VAL A 47 9.92 -6.69 1.80
C VAL A 47 8.94 -5.65 1.24
N PHE A 48 9.16 -4.37 1.52
CA PHE A 48 8.35 -3.31 0.96
C PHE A 48 8.45 -3.20 -0.56
N ALA A 49 9.65 -3.36 -1.13
CA ALA A 49 9.83 -3.35 -2.58
C ALA A 49 9.00 -4.47 -3.26
N VAL A 50 9.05 -5.68 -2.72
CA VAL A 50 8.26 -6.83 -3.22
C VAL A 50 6.76 -6.60 -3.05
N LEU A 51 6.32 -6.07 -1.89
CA LEU A 51 4.90 -5.74 -1.66
C LEU A 51 4.39 -4.71 -2.68
N VAL A 52 5.16 -3.65 -2.93
CA VAL A 52 4.80 -2.62 -3.92
C VAL A 52 4.74 -3.21 -5.33
N GLU A 53 5.69 -4.07 -5.70
CA GLU A 53 5.71 -4.71 -7.01
C GLU A 53 4.55 -5.68 -7.22
N ALA A 54 4.29 -6.56 -6.24
CA ALA A 54 3.18 -7.51 -6.29
C ALA A 54 1.84 -6.79 -6.47
N ILE A 55 1.61 -5.71 -5.72
CA ILE A 55 0.35 -4.99 -5.83
C ILE A 55 0.26 -4.20 -7.15
N ARG A 56 1.38 -3.68 -7.69
CA ARG A 56 1.38 -3.09 -9.03
C ARG A 56 1.01 -4.10 -10.10
N ILE A 57 1.40 -5.36 -9.94
CA ILE A 57 0.99 -6.46 -10.82
C ILE A 57 -0.50 -6.71 -10.65
N ASP A 58 -1.00 -6.86 -9.43
CA ASP A 58 -2.43 -7.08 -9.16
C ASP A 58 -3.31 -5.95 -9.75
N ILE A 59 -2.90 -4.69 -9.61
CA ILE A 59 -3.61 -3.54 -10.20
C ILE A 59 -3.63 -3.62 -11.73
N LYS A 60 -2.52 -4.04 -12.36
CA LYS A 60 -2.42 -4.18 -13.82
C LYS A 60 -3.26 -5.35 -14.33
N GLU A 61 -3.29 -6.45 -13.61
CA GLU A 61 -3.98 -7.68 -14.00
C GLU A 61 -5.49 -7.62 -13.71
N HIS A 62 -5.88 -6.93 -12.62
CA HIS A 62 -7.25 -6.77 -12.18
C HIS A 62 -7.61 -5.29 -11.97
N PRO A 63 -7.59 -4.47 -13.03
CA PRO A 63 -7.90 -3.05 -12.90
C PRO A 63 -9.36 -2.89 -12.44
N ASN A 64 -9.57 -2.40 -11.23
CA ASN A 64 -10.90 -2.00 -10.77
C ASN A 64 -11.27 -0.66 -11.46
N GLN A 65 -11.65 -0.75 -12.74
CA GLN A 65 -11.82 0.39 -13.64
C GLN A 65 -12.84 1.41 -13.12
N GLU A 66 -13.92 0.96 -12.46
CA GLU A 66 -14.91 1.85 -11.83
C GLU A 66 -14.29 2.69 -10.71
N ARG A 67 -13.42 2.09 -9.91
CA ARG A 67 -12.78 2.78 -8.80
C ARG A 67 -11.64 3.69 -9.23
N LEU A 68 -10.89 3.28 -10.26
CA LEU A 68 -9.88 4.12 -10.90
C LEU A 68 -10.52 5.39 -11.50
N GLN A 69 -11.69 5.26 -12.13
CA GLN A 69 -12.46 6.42 -12.59
C GLN A 69 -12.97 7.28 -11.41
N HIS A 70 -13.44 6.67 -10.32
CA HIS A 70 -13.90 7.42 -9.14
C HIS A 70 -12.77 8.26 -8.52
N LEU A 71 -11.56 7.72 -8.40
CA LEU A 71 -10.39 8.44 -7.85
C LEU A 71 -9.93 9.57 -8.77
N LEU A 72 -9.95 9.36 -10.10
CA LEU A 72 -9.61 10.41 -11.07
C LEU A 72 -10.61 11.58 -11.02
N ASN A 73 -11.88 11.30 -10.74
CA ASN A 73 -12.94 12.31 -10.69
C ASN A 73 -13.04 13.06 -9.34
N LYS A 74 -12.48 12.51 -8.25
CA LYS A 74 -12.41 13.19 -6.93
C LYS A 74 -11.33 14.28 -6.87
N GLY A 75 -10.42 14.31 -7.84
CA GLY A 75 -9.35 15.31 -7.95
C GLY A 75 -9.72 16.58 -8.74
N THR A 76 -10.99 16.75 -9.12
CA THR A 76 -11.56 17.94 -9.76
C THR A 76 -12.67 18.54 -8.92
#